data_AF-A0A7N0U9A7-F1
#
_entry.id   AF-A0A7N0U9A7-F1
#
_cell.length_a   1.000
_cell.length_b   1.000
_cell.length_c   1.000
_cell.angle_alpha   90.00
_cell.angle_beta   90.00
_cell.angle_gamma   90.00
#
_symmetry.space_group_name_H-M   'P 1'
#
loop_
_entity.id
_entity.type
_entity.pdbx_description
1 polymer ?
#
loop_
_entity_poly.entity_id
_entity_poly.type
_entity_poly.pdbx_seq_one_letter_code
_entity_poly.pdbx_strand_id
1 'polypeptide(L)'
;MNIILCLVAVALHHQLKTAEPFFLPASPNVIESEEQVFKMARHLKAICVRVGVPLVFKSSFDKANRTSSASFHGPGLEQGLSDLEKVKAAYDLSIVTDVHESWQCEQVGRVADVVQIPQWCRSRRE
;
A
#
# COMPACT_ATOMS: atom_id res chain seq x y z
N MET A 1 9.47 3.96 14.13
CA MET A 1 8.63 3.19 13.20
C MET A 1 7.19 3.66 13.41
N ASN A 2 6.86 4.87 12.93
CA ASN A 2 5.56 5.50 13.21
C ASN A 2 4.72 5.44 11.93
N ILE A 3 4.00 4.33 11.75
CA ILE A 3 2.98 4.19 10.71
C ILE A 3 1.67 4.62 11.37
N ILE A 4 1.14 5.78 10.98
CA ILE A 4 -0.23 6.14 11.34
C ILE A 4 -1.16 5.71 10.21
N LEU A 5 -1.96 4.69 10.49
CA LEU A 5 -3.06 4.19 9.67
C LEU A 5 -4.25 5.14 9.86
N CYS A 6 -4.75 5.79 8.80
CA CYS A 6 -5.85 6.76 8.96
C CYS A 6 -7.24 6.21 8.64
N LEU A 7 -7.35 5.07 7.95
CA LEU A 7 -8.61 4.37 7.70
C LEU A 7 -8.28 2.88 7.60
N VAL A 8 -8.92 2.04 8.41
CA VAL A 8 -8.85 0.58 8.31
C VAL A 8 -10.27 0.06 8.35
N ALA A 9 -10.67 -0.76 7.38
CA ALA A 9 -11.94 -1.47 7.49
C ALA A 9 -12.01 -2.18 8.86
N VAL A 10 -13.09 -2.02 9.61
CA VAL A 10 -13.18 -2.48 11.02
C VAL A 10 -12.83 -3.97 11.16
N ALA A 11 -13.25 -4.79 10.20
CA ALA A 11 -12.91 -6.21 10.14
C ALA A 11 -11.39 -6.46 9.97
N LEU A 12 -10.74 -5.73 9.06
CA LEU A 12 -9.29 -5.83 8.86
C LEU A 12 -8.54 -5.36 10.11
N HIS A 13 -8.99 -4.29 10.77
CA HIS A 13 -8.36 -3.82 12.00
C HIS A 13 -8.34 -4.92 13.08
N HIS A 14 -9.48 -5.58 13.29
CA HIS A 14 -9.57 -6.66 14.26
C HIS A 14 -8.64 -7.82 13.89
N GLN A 15 -8.65 -8.25 12.62
CA GLN A 15 -7.78 -9.31 12.12
C GLN A 15 -6.30 -9.01 12.34
N LEU A 16 -5.85 -7.80 12.01
CA LEU A 16 -4.45 -7.40 12.15
C LEU A 16 -4.03 -7.24 13.62
N LYS A 17 -4.95 -6.78 14.48
CA LYS A 17 -4.69 -6.60 15.92
C LYS A 17 -4.52 -7.93 16.66
N THR A 18 -5.22 -8.98 16.23
CA THR A 18 -5.14 -10.32 16.83
C THR A 18 -4.18 -11.25 16.08
N ALA A 19 -3.42 -10.74 15.10
CA ALA A 19 -2.49 -11.55 14.32
C ALA A 19 -1.24 -11.87 15.16
N GLU A 20 -1.06 -13.16 15.46
CA GLU A 20 0.07 -13.68 16.22
C GLU A 20 0.98 -14.54 15.33
N PRO A 21 2.31 -14.39 15.39
CA PRO A 21 3.07 -13.43 16.22
C PRO A 21 3.09 -12.00 15.65
N PHE A 22 2.77 -11.83 14.36
CA PHE A 22 2.68 -10.54 13.67
C PHE A 22 1.98 -10.69 12.32
N PHE A 23 1.71 -9.57 11.65
CA PHE A 23 1.35 -9.51 10.23
C PHE A 23 2.45 -8.81 9.43
N LEU A 24 2.56 -9.11 8.14
CA LEU A 24 3.61 -8.59 7.28
C LEU A 24 3.08 -7.57 6.26
N PRO A 25 3.39 -6.28 6.39
CA PRO A 25 3.26 -5.33 5.30
C PRO A 25 4.45 -5.46 4.33
N ALA A 26 4.24 -6.00 3.12
CA ALA A 26 5.33 -6.22 2.16
C ALA A 26 4.88 -6.06 0.70
N SER A 27 5.73 -5.45 -0.13
CA SER A 27 5.65 -5.37 -1.60
C SER A 27 6.87 -4.60 -2.16
N PRO A 28 7.01 -4.35 -3.49
CA PRO A 28 7.92 -3.31 -3.98
C PRO A 28 7.71 -1.95 -3.31
N ASN A 29 8.78 -1.17 -3.24
CA ASN A 29 8.74 0.18 -2.67
C ASN A 29 7.80 1.12 -3.44
N VAL A 30 7.80 1.03 -4.78
CA VAL A 30 6.97 1.78 -5.72
C VAL A 30 6.51 0.84 -6.83
N ILE A 31 5.34 1.09 -7.40
CA ILE A 31 4.88 0.36 -8.59
C ILE A 31 5.75 0.78 -9.78
N GLU A 32 6.42 -0.17 -10.42
CA GLU A 32 7.22 0.09 -11.63
C GLU A 32 6.48 -0.31 -12.90
N SER A 33 5.70 -1.39 -12.83
CA SER A 33 4.82 -1.87 -13.89
C SER A 33 3.76 -2.82 -13.33
N GLU A 34 2.68 -3.04 -14.10
CA GLU A 34 1.64 -4.03 -13.76
C GLU A 34 2.25 -5.44 -13.59
N GLU A 35 3.14 -5.85 -14.49
CA GLU A 35 3.81 -7.15 -14.38
C GLU A 35 4.61 -7.28 -13.08
N GLN A 36 5.35 -6.23 -12.71
CA GLN A 36 6.18 -6.21 -11.51
C GLN A 36 5.33 -6.37 -10.25
N VAL A 37 4.26 -5.59 -10.12
CA VAL A 37 3.41 -5.60 -8.92
C VAL A 37 2.65 -6.93 -8.78
N PHE A 38 2.16 -7.49 -9.89
CA PHE A 38 1.51 -8.80 -9.91
C PHE A 38 2.47 -9.93 -9.54
N LYS A 39 3.67 -9.93 -10.12
CA LYS A 39 4.70 -10.93 -9.82
C LYS A 39 5.05 -10.92 -8.34
N MET A 40 5.16 -9.75 -7.73
CA MET A 40 5.45 -9.64 -6.30
C MET A 40 4.28 -10.12 -5.44
N ALA A 41 3.05 -9.69 -5.75
CA ALA A 41 1.86 -10.10 -5.01
C ALA A 41 1.71 -11.62 -4.96
N ARG A 42 1.87 -12.28 -6.12
CA ARG A 42 1.81 -13.74 -6.24
C ARG A 42 2.85 -14.43 -5.35
N HIS A 43 4.11 -14.02 -5.44
CA HIS A 43 5.18 -14.68 -4.70
C HIS A 43 5.07 -14.44 -3.19
N LEU A 44 4.78 -13.20 -2.76
CA LEU A 44 4.62 -12.88 -1.35
C LEU A 44 3.42 -13.62 -0.75
N LYS A 45 2.28 -13.68 -1.44
CA LYS A 45 1.12 -14.45 -0.98
C LYS A 45 1.49 -15.92 -0.80
N ALA A 46 2.15 -16.54 -1.78
CA ALA A 46 2.57 -17.94 -1.69
C ALA A 46 3.50 -18.20 -0.49
N ILE A 47 4.47 -17.30 -0.25
CA ILE A 47 5.37 -17.39 0.90
C ILE A 47 4.61 -17.26 2.22
N CYS A 48 3.77 -16.22 2.34
CA CYS A 48 3.02 -15.89 3.56
C CYS A 48 2.02 -17.00 3.93
N VAL A 49 1.34 -17.58 2.93
CA VAL A 49 0.47 -18.75 3.13
C VAL A 49 1.27 -19.94 3.66
N ARG A 50 2.45 -20.22 3.08
CA ARG A 50 3.29 -21.34 3.51
C ARG A 50 3.79 -21.20 4.95
N VAL A 51 4.08 -19.98 5.39
CA VAL A 51 4.60 -19.72 6.76
C VAL A 51 3.50 -19.35 7.76
N GLY A 52 2.23 -19.27 7.33
CA GLY A 52 1.10 -18.94 8.20
C GLY A 52 1.05 -17.48 8.67
N VAL A 53 1.69 -16.55 7.96
CA VAL A 53 1.72 -15.12 8.33
C VAL A 53 0.72 -14.33 7.48
N PRO A 54 -0.15 -13.51 8.08
CA PRO A 54 -1.03 -12.62 7.31
C PRO A 54 -0.23 -11.59 6.51
N LEU A 55 -0.51 -11.49 5.20
CA LEU A 55 0.09 -10.51 4.31
C LEU A 55 -0.84 -9.32 4.11
N VAL A 56 -0.30 -8.12 4.27
CA VAL A 56 -0.91 -6.88 3.80
C VAL A 56 -0.01 -6.31 2.69
N PHE A 57 -0.54 -6.19 1.48
CA PHE A 57 0.26 -5.81 0.33
C PHE A 57 0.42 -4.28 0.27
N LYS A 58 1.66 -3.79 0.45
CA LYS A 58 1.93 -2.35 0.55
C LYS A 58 2.77 -1.83 -0.59
N SER A 59 2.23 -1.01 -1.49
CA SER A 59 3.03 -0.33 -2.54
C SER A 59 2.67 1.14 -2.68
N SER A 60 3.59 1.96 -3.18
CA SER A 60 3.36 3.37 -3.49
C SER A 60 3.06 3.56 -4.98
N PHE A 61 2.04 4.33 -5.31
CA PHE A 61 1.79 4.79 -6.69
C PHE A 61 2.66 6.00 -7.07
N ASP A 62 3.17 6.72 -6.07
CA ASP A 62 4.02 7.90 -6.24
C ASP A 62 5.06 8.00 -5.10
N LYS A 63 6.25 8.49 -5.42
CA LYS A 63 7.36 8.77 -4.49
C LYS A 63 7.72 10.24 -4.55
N ALA A 64 6.81 11.10 -4.10
CA ALA A 64 6.94 12.55 -4.13
C ALA A 64 8.17 13.14 -3.40
N ASN A 65 8.88 12.33 -2.61
CA ASN A 65 10.04 12.76 -1.82
C ASN A 65 11.40 12.53 -2.50
N ARG A 66 11.47 12.16 -3.79
CA ARG A 66 12.75 12.13 -4.51
C ARG A 66 13.20 13.55 -4.88
N THR A 67 14.47 13.85 -4.63
CA THR A 67 15.06 15.19 -4.78
C THR A 67 15.40 15.57 -6.22
N SER A 68 15.45 14.60 -7.14
CA SER A 68 15.69 14.85 -8.57
C SER A 68 14.40 14.60 -9.36
N SER A 69 13.97 15.62 -10.11
CA SER A 69 12.80 15.56 -11.01
C SER A 69 12.98 14.58 -12.16
N ALA A 70 14.21 14.14 -12.45
CA ALA A 70 14.50 13.13 -13.47
C ALA A 70 14.33 11.69 -12.96
N SER A 71 14.08 11.49 -11.66
CA SER A 71 13.88 10.15 -11.11
C SER A 71 12.52 9.60 -11.48
N PHE A 72 12.39 8.28 -11.65
CA PHE A 72 11.06 7.67 -11.74
C PHE A 72 10.36 7.71 -10.37
N HIS A 73 9.14 8.24 -10.35
CA HIS A 73 8.35 8.40 -9.12
C HIS A 73 7.24 7.35 -8.98
N GLY A 74 6.88 6.64 -10.04
CA GLY A 74 5.75 5.71 -10.07
C GLY A 74 4.82 6.02 -11.25
N PRO A 75 3.77 5.20 -11.44
CA PRO A 75 2.79 5.36 -12.52
C PRO A 75 1.82 6.52 -12.27
N GLY A 76 1.83 7.12 -11.07
CA GLY A 76 0.87 8.14 -10.68
C GLY A 76 -0.43 7.56 -10.12
N LEU A 77 -1.31 8.43 -9.64
CA LEU A 77 -2.48 8.08 -8.84
C LEU A 77 -3.46 7.16 -9.58
N GLU A 78 -3.94 7.54 -10.76
CA GLU A 78 -4.98 6.79 -11.48
C GLU A 78 -4.50 5.39 -11.87
N GLN A 79 -3.37 5.31 -12.59
CA GLN A 79 -2.82 4.02 -13.03
C GLN A 79 -2.38 3.16 -11.84
N GLY A 80 -1.73 3.76 -10.84
CA GLY A 80 -1.30 3.02 -9.65
C GLY A 80 -2.46 2.45 -8.83
N LEU A 81 -3.56 3.20 -8.68
CA LEU A 81 -4.77 2.69 -8.02
C LEU A 81 -5.46 1.60 -8.83
N SER A 82 -5.53 1.74 -10.15
CA SER A 82 -6.02 0.68 -11.04
C SER A 82 -5.21 -0.62 -10.86
N ASP A 83 -3.88 -0.53 -10.85
CA ASP A 83 -3.02 -1.72 -10.69
C ASP A 83 -3.20 -2.37 -9.31
N LEU A 84 -3.32 -1.56 -8.25
CA LEU A 84 -3.56 -2.06 -6.90
C LEU A 84 -4.95 -2.70 -6.74
N GLU A 85 -5.98 -2.15 -7.38
CA GLU A 85 -7.32 -2.72 -7.39
C GLU A 85 -7.33 -4.09 -8.09
N LYS A 86 -6.66 -4.22 -9.24
CA LYS A 86 -6.54 -5.51 -9.92
C LYS A 86 -5.77 -6.53 -9.07
N VAL A 87 -4.69 -6.13 -8.38
CA VAL A 87 -3.94 -7.00 -7.46
C VAL A 87 -4.83 -7.46 -6.30
N LYS A 88 -5.60 -6.53 -5.71
CA LYS A 88 -6.56 -6.82 -4.64
C LYS A 88 -7.56 -7.90 -5.07
N ALA A 89 -8.17 -7.72 -6.24
CA ALA A 89 -9.14 -8.67 -6.79
C ALA A 89 -8.50 -10.03 -7.18
N ALA A 90 -7.31 -10.02 -7.77
CA ALA A 90 -6.68 -11.23 -8.29
C ALA A 90 -6.15 -12.17 -7.19
N TYR A 91 -5.72 -11.61 -6.05
CA TYR A 91 -5.02 -12.38 -5.00
C TYR A 91 -5.69 -12.36 -3.63
N ASP A 92 -6.85 -11.68 -3.52
CA ASP A 92 -7.58 -11.49 -2.27
C ASP A 92 -6.63 -11.02 -1.15
N LEU A 93 -6.06 -9.83 -1.39
CA LEU A 93 -5.05 -9.20 -0.54
C LEU A 93 -5.54 -7.86 -0.04
N SER A 94 -5.37 -7.60 1.25
CA SER A 94 -5.56 -6.25 1.78
C SER A 94 -4.45 -5.33 1.29
N ILE A 95 -4.83 -4.13 0.82
CA ILE A 95 -3.93 -3.14 0.22
C ILE A 95 -3.60 -2.03 1.21
N VAL A 96 -2.31 -1.68 1.30
CA VAL A 96 -1.82 -0.43 1.92
C VAL A 96 -1.18 0.43 0.83
N THR A 97 -1.52 1.72 0.80
CA THR A 97 -0.77 2.70 0.00
C THR A 97 -0.72 4.04 0.72
N ASP A 98 0.20 4.90 0.31
CA ASP A 98 0.46 6.21 0.91
C ASP A 98 -0.12 7.35 0.07
N VAL A 99 -0.61 8.38 0.75
CA VAL A 99 -1.04 9.66 0.16
C VAL A 99 0.02 10.74 0.40
N HIS A 100 0.16 11.67 -0.52
CA HIS A 100 1.08 12.81 -0.40
C HIS A 100 0.34 14.14 -0.22
N GLU A 101 -0.91 14.21 -0.64
CA GLU A 101 -1.79 15.38 -0.54
C GLU A 101 -3.21 14.98 -0.12
N SER A 102 -3.92 15.87 0.59
CA SER A 102 -5.25 15.57 1.16
C SER A 102 -6.31 15.21 0.12
N TRP A 103 -6.23 15.79 -1.09
CA TRP A 103 -7.18 15.52 -2.17
C TRP A 103 -7.10 14.08 -2.71
N GLN A 104 -5.98 13.39 -2.47
CA GLN A 104 -5.79 12.00 -2.89
C GLN A 104 -6.58 11.03 -1.98
N CYS A 105 -6.89 11.43 -0.75
CA CYS A 105 -7.49 10.56 0.27
C CYS A 105 -8.79 9.90 -0.18
N GLU A 106 -9.66 10.63 -0.88
CA GLU A 106 -10.95 10.08 -1.33
C GLU A 106 -10.75 8.96 -2.36
N GLN A 107 -9.93 9.19 -3.39
CA GLN A 107 -9.67 8.20 -4.44
C GLN A 107 -8.91 6.99 -3.88
N VAL A 108 -7.87 7.23 -3.07
CA VAL A 108 -7.09 6.17 -2.43
C VAL A 108 -7.96 5.33 -1.51
N GLY A 109 -8.85 5.94 -0.72
CA GLY A 109 -9.75 5.26 0.20
C GLY A 109 -10.80 4.35 -0.47
N ARG A 110 -11.03 4.49 -1.77
CA ARG A 110 -11.92 3.57 -2.53
C ARG A 110 -11.24 2.23 -2.84
N VAL A 111 -9.90 2.20 -2.90
CA VAL A 111 -9.13 1.01 -3.29
C VAL A 111 -8.38 0.42 -2.09
N ALA A 112 -7.67 1.26 -1.34
CA ALA A 112 -6.82 0.84 -0.24
C ALA A 112 -7.64 0.48 1.00
N ASP A 113 -7.30 -0.63 1.65
CA ASP A 113 -7.87 -1.01 2.94
C ASP A 113 -7.21 -0.27 4.10
N VAL A 114 -5.98 0.20 3.87
CA VAL A 114 -5.20 1.01 4.80
C VAL A 114 -4.54 2.18 4.06
N VAL A 115 -4.85 3.39 4.51
CA VAL A 115 -4.15 4.60 4.03
C VAL A 115 -2.99 4.93 4.97
N GLN A 116 -1.78 4.93 4.43
CA GLN A 116 -0.56 5.34 5.12
C GLN A 116 -0.36 6.85 4.95
N ILE A 117 -0.18 7.58 6.06
CA ILE A 117 0.19 9.01 6.02
C ILE A 117 1.71 9.13 6.19
N PRO A 118 2.46 9.61 5.18
CA PRO A 118 3.88 9.89 5.30
C PRO A 118 4.16 10.95 6.38
N GLN A 119 5.28 10.81 7.07
CA GLN A 119 5.68 11.73 8.14
C GLN A 119 5.76 13.19 7.66
N TRP A 120 6.14 13.43 6.40
CA TRP A 120 6.30 14.78 5.84
C TRP A 120 4.97 15.51 5.56
N CYS A 121 3.87 14.78 5.38
CA CYS A 121 2.54 15.38 5.24
C CYS A 121 2.08 16.07 6.53
N ARG A 122 2.55 15.60 7.70
CA ARG A 122 2.23 16.23 8.99
C ARG A 122 2.98 17.53 9.25
N SER A 123 4.14 17.71 8.63
CA SER A 123 4.97 18.93 8.79
C SER A 123 4.54 20.08 7.89
N ARG A 124 3.69 19.82 6.89
CA ARG A 124 3.01 20.89 6.13
C ARG A 124 1.84 21.39 6.96
N ARG A 125 2.12 22.41 7.79
CA ARG A 125 1.05 23.32 8.22
C ARG A 125 0.73 24.18 6.99
N GLU A 126 -0.53 24.22 6.61
CA GLU A 126 -1.04 25.25 5.68
C GLU A 126 -0.62 26.65 6.13
#